data_AF-A0A523V1B2-F1
#
_entry.id   AF-A0A523V1B2-F1
#
_cell.length_a   1.000
_cell.length_b   1.000
_cell.length_c   1.000
_cell.angle_alpha   90.00
_cell.angle_beta   90.00
_cell.angle_gamma   90.00
#
_symmetry.space_group_name_H-M   'P 1'
#
loop_
_entity.id
_entity.type
_entity.pdbx_description
1 polymer ?
#
loop_
_entity_poly.entity_id
_entity_poly.type
_entity_poly.pdbx_seq_one_letter_code
_entity_poly.pdbx_strand_id
1 'polypeptide(L)'
;MLLAKGLITGRVVELISSWRHSGFGSYCGKRINPKDARSTENLARYIIRASFSQKRMKYYPDQAKVTYQSKYGKDVKEFSCLEWMAALISHIPDRGGQTVRYYGRYSNVTRGRLKKEEDEPQYHIIEDETPGGLNKSWARLIQKIYEVDPL
;
A
#
# COMPACT_ATOMS: atom_id res chain seq x y z
N MET A 1 -3.55 -27.75 -7.10
CA MET A 1 -3.98 -27.24 -8.43
C MET A 1 -2.83 -27.13 -9.44
N LEU A 2 -1.72 -26.45 -9.15
CA LEU A 2 -0.62 -26.26 -10.13
C LEU A 2 0.16 -27.55 -10.45
N LEU A 3 0.49 -28.35 -9.42
CA LEU A 3 1.16 -29.65 -9.58
C LEU A 3 0.31 -30.64 -10.40
N ALA A 4 -0.99 -30.72 -10.10
CA ALA A 4 -1.93 -31.57 -10.83
C ALA A 4 -2.12 -31.17 -12.31
N LYS A 5 -1.83 -29.90 -12.66
CA LYS A 5 -1.84 -29.41 -14.04
C LYS A 5 -0.48 -29.51 -14.75
N GLY A 6 0.53 -30.10 -14.10
CA GLY A 6 1.88 -30.24 -14.66
C GLY A 6 2.65 -28.93 -14.83
N LEU A 7 2.17 -27.81 -14.27
CA LEU A 7 2.77 -26.48 -14.43
C LEU A 7 3.99 -26.26 -13.51
N ILE A 8 4.12 -27.08 -12.47
CA ILE A 8 5.26 -27.09 -11.55
C ILE A 8 5.63 -28.54 -11.24
N THR A 9 6.91 -28.78 -10.93
CA THR A 9 7.39 -30.11 -10.53
C THR A 9 7.31 -30.30 -9.01
N GLY A 10 7.30 -31.56 -8.55
CA GLY A 10 7.34 -31.88 -7.11
C GLY A 10 8.53 -31.24 -6.39
N ARG A 11 9.71 -31.24 -7.04
CA ARG A 11 10.92 -30.59 -6.54
C ARG A 11 10.74 -29.09 -6.28
N VAL A 12 10.00 -28.38 -7.15
CA VAL A 12 9.72 -26.95 -6.96
C VAL A 12 8.80 -26.73 -5.75
N VAL A 13 7.84 -27.62 -5.54
CA VAL A 13 6.95 -27.58 -4.37
C VAL A 13 7.73 -27.77 -3.07
N GLU A 14 8.60 -28.78 -3.01
CA GLU A 14 9.47 -29.02 -1.86
C GLU A 14 10.40 -27.83 -1.58
N LEU A 15 11.00 -27.25 -2.64
CA LEU A 15 11.86 -26.08 -2.52
C LEU A 15 11.11 -24.89 -1.90
N ILE A 16 9.95 -24.52 -2.44
CA ILE A 16 9.15 -23.41 -1.92
C ILE A 16 8.69 -23.69 -0.48
N SER A 17 8.34 -24.94 -0.18
CA SER A 17 7.88 -25.34 1.16
C SER A 17 8.99 -25.35 2.21
N SER A 18 10.26 -25.51 1.78
CA SER A 18 11.42 -25.44 2.68
C SER A 18 11.82 -24.01 3.08
N TRP A 19 11.23 -22.99 2.45
CA TRP A 19 11.54 -21.59 2.76
C TRP A 19 10.98 -21.20 4.14
N ARG A 20 11.88 -21.02 5.11
CA ARG A 20 11.54 -20.53 6.46
C ARG A 20 10.86 -19.15 6.45
N HIS A 21 11.24 -18.29 5.49
CA HIS A 21 10.67 -16.96 5.29
C HIS A 21 10.46 -16.74 3.79
N SER A 22 9.34 -17.20 3.25
CA SER A 22 9.02 -17.08 1.81
C SER A 22 8.93 -15.65 1.28
N GLY A 23 8.93 -14.64 2.16
CA GLY A 23 8.70 -13.23 1.81
C GLY A 23 7.29 -12.95 1.28
N PHE A 24 6.47 -13.99 1.12
CA PHE A 24 5.13 -13.95 0.56
C PHE A 24 4.15 -14.56 1.56
N GLY A 25 3.28 -13.72 2.12
CA GLY A 25 2.21 -14.13 3.02
C GLY A 25 0.86 -13.75 2.42
N SER A 26 0.02 -14.74 2.12
CA SER A 26 -1.39 -14.50 1.85
C SER A 26 -2.17 -14.64 3.15
N TYR A 27 -2.88 -13.59 3.57
CA TYR A 27 -3.79 -13.69 4.70
C TYR A 27 -4.93 -14.66 4.34
N CYS A 28 -5.00 -15.79 5.05
CA CYS A 28 -6.03 -16.82 4.87
C CYS A 28 -6.97 -16.87 6.09
N GLY A 29 -7.39 -15.70 6.59
CA GLY A 29 -8.31 -15.58 7.73
C GLY A 29 -9.72 -15.16 7.30
N LYS A 30 -10.51 -14.67 8.27
CA LYS A 30 -11.89 -14.21 8.03
C LYS A 30 -11.88 -13.05 7.03
N ARG A 31 -12.85 -13.07 6.11
CA ARG A 31 -13.03 -11.97 5.14
C ARG A 31 -13.24 -10.64 5.89
N ILE A 32 -12.51 -9.60 5.47
CA ILE A 32 -12.69 -8.23 5.96
C ILE A 32 -13.91 -7.65 5.24
N ASN A 33 -14.94 -7.27 5.99
CA ASN A 33 -16.15 -6.62 5.46
C ASN A 33 -15.98 -5.09 5.58
N PRO A 34 -16.23 -4.30 4.51
CA PRO A 34 -16.18 -2.84 4.57
C PRO A 34 -17.09 -2.22 5.64
N LYS A 35 -18.20 -2.89 5.99
CA LYS A 35 -19.11 -2.43 7.05
C LYS A 35 -18.55 -2.68 8.46
N ASP A 36 -17.47 -3.45 8.60
CA ASP A 36 -16.73 -3.59 9.87
C ASP A 36 -15.65 -2.50 9.97
N ALA A 37 -15.99 -1.43 10.68
CA ALA A 37 -15.11 -0.29 10.89
C ALA A 37 -13.74 -0.68 11.48
N ARG A 38 -13.70 -1.63 12.42
CA ARG A 38 -12.45 -2.00 13.12
C ARG A 38 -11.51 -2.77 12.21
N SER A 39 -12.04 -3.73 11.45
CA SER A 39 -11.23 -4.49 10.49
C SER A 39 -10.76 -3.61 9.33
N THR A 40 -11.62 -2.71 8.85
CA THR A 40 -11.29 -1.74 7.80
C THR A 40 -10.23 -0.74 8.27
N GLU A 41 -10.34 -0.22 9.49
CA GLU A 41 -9.32 0.66 10.08
C GLU A 41 -7.96 -0.04 10.22
N ASN A 42 -7.94 -1.29 10.69
CA ASN A 42 -6.70 -2.06 10.79
C ASN A 42 -6.05 -2.30 9.42
N LEU A 43 -6.86 -2.61 8.39
CA LEU A 43 -6.39 -2.76 7.02
C LEU A 43 -5.85 -1.43 6.48
N ALA A 44 -6.58 -0.33 6.69
CA ALA A 44 -6.15 1.00 6.29
C ALA A 44 -4.83 1.41 6.96
N ARG A 45 -4.63 1.13 8.26
CA ARG A 45 -3.35 1.35 8.96
C ARG A 45 -2.20 0.53 8.37
N TYR A 46 -2.49 -0.67 7.85
CA TYR A 46 -1.50 -1.51 7.19
C TYR A 46 -1.15 -0.98 5.79
N ILE A 47 -2.15 -0.54 5.02
CA ILE A 47 -1.99 0.00 3.66
C ILE A 47 -1.34 1.39 3.69
N ILE A 48 -1.88 2.29 4.50
CA ILE A 48 -1.44 3.70 4.66
C ILE A 48 -0.27 3.77 5.64
N ARG A 49 0.52 2.71 5.76
CA ARG A 49 1.66 2.71 6.68
C ARG A 49 2.63 3.80 6.23
N ALA A 50 2.64 4.90 6.97
CA ALA A 50 3.56 5.99 6.72
C ALA A 50 5.00 5.45 6.74
N SER A 51 5.74 5.70 5.65
CA SER A 51 7.15 5.30 5.50
C SER A 51 8.01 5.84 6.66
N PHE A 52 7.60 6.98 7.22
CA PHE A 52 8.26 7.68 8.30
C PHE A 52 7.35 7.80 9.54
N SER A 53 7.94 7.75 10.73
CA SER A 53 7.21 8.03 11.97
C SER A 53 7.70 9.32 12.59
N GLN A 54 6.79 10.25 12.84
CA GLN A 54 7.11 11.51 13.50
C GLN A 54 7.75 11.31 14.88
N LYS A 55 7.34 10.27 15.63
CA LYS A 55 7.92 9.92 16.93
C LYS A 55 9.43 9.60 16.86
N ARG A 56 9.93 9.22 15.68
CA ARG A 56 11.33 8.88 15.43
C ARG A 56 12.12 10.05 14.82
N MET A 57 11.49 11.20 14.61
CA MET A 57 12.09 12.38 14.01
C MET A 57 12.32 13.46 15.07
N LYS A 58 13.48 14.13 15.04
CA LYS A 58 13.71 15.39 15.75
C LYS A 58 14.20 16.45 14.79
N TYR A 59 13.58 17.62 14.83
CA TYR A 59 13.96 18.78 14.03
C TYR A 59 14.66 19.81 14.90
N TYR A 60 15.76 20.36 14.40
CA TYR A 60 16.59 21.35 15.07
C TYR A 60 16.64 22.62 14.19
N PRO A 61 15.79 23.62 14.45
CA PRO A 61 15.62 24.78 13.58
C PRO A 61 16.84 25.70 13.55
N ASP A 62 17.58 25.78 14.67
CA ASP A 62 18.82 26.52 14.83
C ASP A 62 19.95 26.02 13.91
N GLN A 63 19.93 24.73 13.58
CA GLN A 63 20.96 24.05 12.79
C GLN A 63 20.47 23.63 11.41
N ALA A 64 19.22 23.96 11.05
CA ALA A 64 18.57 23.53 9.81
C ALA A 64 18.75 22.02 9.52
N LYS A 65 18.61 21.19 10.56
CA LYS A 65 18.86 19.74 10.49
C LYS A 65 17.72 18.92 11.06
N VAL A 66 17.61 17.69 10.54
CA VAL A 66 16.68 16.67 11.02
C VAL A 66 17.46 15.43 11.39
N THR A 67 17.14 14.84 12.53
CA THR A 67 17.63 13.50 12.89
C THR A 67 16.50 12.50 12.87
N TYR A 68 16.77 11.31 12.37
CA TYR A 68 15.78 10.23 12.30
C TYR A 68 16.33 8.93 12.87
N GLN A 69 15.60 8.35 13.82
CA GLN A 69 15.95 7.10 14.47
C GLN A 69 15.34 5.90 13.71
N SER A 70 16.16 4.88 13.49
CA SER A 70 15.70 3.60 12.93
C SER A 70 14.64 2.93 13.80
N LYS A 71 13.79 2.07 13.22
CA LYS A 71 12.70 1.38 13.97
C LYS A 71 13.21 0.62 15.19
N TYR A 72 14.37 -0.01 15.06
CA TYR A 72 14.96 -0.85 16.09
C TYR A 72 15.97 -0.09 16.96
N GLY A 73 16.04 1.24 16.84
CA GLY A 73 16.88 2.11 17.67
C GLY A 73 18.38 1.93 17.48
N LYS A 74 18.83 1.11 16.51
CA LYS A 74 20.24 0.79 16.30
C LYS A 74 21.02 1.97 15.74
N ASP A 75 20.40 2.67 14.79
CA ASP A 75 21.02 3.80 14.10
C ASP A 75 20.18 5.07 14.20
N VAL A 76 20.86 6.21 14.29
CA VAL A 76 20.32 7.56 14.11
C VAL A 76 21.04 8.17 12.92
N LYS A 77 20.29 8.69 11.95
CA LYS A 77 20.84 9.37 10.78
C LYS A 77 20.48 10.84 10.83
N GLU A 78 21.47 11.68 10.56
CA GLU A 78 21.28 13.12 10.38
C GLU A 78 21.05 13.45 8.89
N PHE A 79 20.21 14.44 8.64
CA PHE A 79 19.87 14.95 7.32
C PHE A 79 19.86 16.48 7.40
N SER A 80 20.28 17.14 6.33
CA SER A 80 19.85 18.52 6.10
C SER A 80 18.33 18.58 5.87
N CYS A 81 17.71 19.75 6.06
CA CYS A 81 16.29 19.93 5.77
C CYS A 81 15.91 19.53 4.34
N LEU A 82 16.75 19.87 3.35
CA LEU A 82 16.49 19.57 1.93
C LEU A 82 16.59 18.07 1.66
N GLU A 83 17.60 17.39 2.19
CA GLU A 83 17.73 15.93 2.06
C GLU A 83 16.58 15.20 2.75
N TRP A 84 16.13 15.70 3.90
CA TRP A 84 14.97 15.15 4.59
C TRP A 84 13.70 15.29 3.74
N MET A 85 13.46 16.45 3.14
CA MET A 85 12.33 16.63 2.21
C MET A 85 12.44 15.73 0.99
N ALA A 86 13.63 15.60 0.39
CA ALA A 86 13.86 14.69 -0.73
C ALA A 86 13.58 13.23 -0.36
N ALA A 87 14.03 12.78 0.82
CA ALA A 87 13.75 11.45 1.34
C ALA A 87 12.27 11.24 1.67
N LEU A 88 11.58 12.29 2.15
CA LEU A 88 10.14 12.24 2.38
C LEU A 88 9.39 12.09 1.06
N ILE A 89 9.75 12.78 -0.02
CA ILE A 89 9.00 12.71 -1.28
C ILE A 89 9.42 11.53 -2.17
N SER A 90 10.54 10.86 -1.90
CA SER A 90 11.07 9.78 -2.76
C SER A 90 10.17 8.54 -2.88
N HIS A 91 9.18 8.39 -1.99
CA HIS A 91 8.21 7.31 -2.05
C HIS A 91 6.94 7.68 -2.84
N ILE A 92 6.78 8.96 -3.18
CA ILE A 92 5.70 9.44 -4.05
C ILE A 92 6.13 9.10 -5.49
N PRO A 93 5.34 8.29 -6.22
CA PRO A 93 5.67 7.96 -7.60
C PRO A 93 5.61 9.21 -8.49
N ASP A 94 6.44 9.23 -9.53
CA ASP A 94 6.32 10.22 -10.59
C ASP A 94 4.94 10.17 -11.26
N ARG A 95 4.59 11.24 -11.98
CA ARG A 95 3.33 11.29 -12.74
C ARG A 95 3.25 10.10 -13.70
N GLY A 96 2.24 9.25 -13.51
CA GLY A 96 2.05 8.02 -14.29
C GLY A 96 2.80 6.79 -13.76
N GLY A 97 3.61 6.94 -12.71
CA GLY A 97 4.26 5.84 -12.01
C GLY A 97 3.26 5.00 -11.23
N GLN A 98 3.28 3.68 -11.45
CA GLN A 98 2.43 2.74 -10.72
C GLN A 98 3.15 2.20 -9.48
N THR A 99 2.63 2.51 -8.29
CA THR A 99 3.10 1.96 -7.01
C THR A 99 2.65 0.53 -6.78
N VAL A 100 1.56 0.10 -7.43
CA VAL A 100 1.01 -1.24 -7.34
C VAL A 100 1.00 -1.87 -8.73
N ARG A 101 1.68 -2.99 -8.89
CA ARG A 101 1.67 -3.79 -10.12
C ARG A 101 0.80 -5.02 -9.92
N TYR A 102 -0.29 -5.12 -10.68
CA TYR A 102 -1.13 -6.30 -10.69
C TYR A 102 -0.57 -7.35 -11.66
N TYR A 103 -0.41 -8.59 -11.19
CA TYR A 103 0.11 -9.70 -11.98
C TYR A 103 -0.90 -10.83 -12.15
N GLY A 104 -0.63 -11.71 -13.11
CA GLY A 104 -1.43 -12.89 -13.38
C GLY A 104 -2.89 -12.53 -13.68
N ARG A 105 -3.83 -13.11 -12.92
CA ARG A 105 -5.26 -12.91 -13.11
C ARG A 105 -5.74 -11.49 -12.83
N TYR A 106 -5.00 -10.72 -12.05
CA TYR A 106 -5.34 -9.33 -11.72
C TYR A 106 -4.69 -8.30 -12.66
N SER A 107 -3.80 -8.72 -13.56
CA SER A 107 -3.13 -7.79 -14.48
C SER A 107 -4.12 -7.10 -15.42
N ASN A 108 -3.81 -5.87 -15.84
CA ASN A 108 -4.65 -5.12 -16.78
C ASN A 108 -4.84 -5.87 -18.12
N VAL A 109 -3.83 -6.59 -18.57
CA VAL A 109 -3.90 -7.40 -19.80
C VAL A 109 -4.88 -8.56 -19.63
N THR A 110 -4.77 -9.33 -18.54
CA THR A 110 -5.69 -10.45 -18.28
C THR A 110 -7.12 -9.97 -18.08
N ARG A 111 -7.32 -8.89 -17.32
CA ARG A 111 -8.63 -8.27 -17.13
C ARG A 111 -9.23 -7.78 -18.45
N GLY A 112 -8.43 -7.13 -19.29
CA GLY A 112 -8.86 -6.67 -20.60
C GLY A 112 -9.23 -7.80 -21.56
N ARG A 113 -8.59 -8.97 -21.46
CA ARG A 113 -8.96 -10.19 -22.21
C ARG A 113 -10.26 -10.80 -21.70
N LEU A 114 -10.38 -11.02 -20.39
CA LEU A 114 -11.58 -11.59 -19.77
C LEU A 114 -12.82 -10.72 -20.04
N LYS A 115 -12.66 -9.39 -20.04
CA LYS A 115 -13.73 -8.45 -20.40
C LYS A 115 -14.22 -8.60 -21.85
N LYS A 116 -13.36 -9.02 -22.77
CA LYS A 116 -13.72 -9.28 -24.17
C LYS A 116 -14.36 -10.66 -24.36
N GLU A 117 -14.00 -11.61 -23.50
CA GLU A 117 -14.48 -13.00 -23.55
C GLU A 117 -15.78 -13.20 -22.75
N GLU A 118 -16.35 -12.15 -22.16
CA GLU A 118 -17.49 -12.17 -21.22
C GLU A 118 -17.33 -13.12 -20.02
N ASP A 119 -16.13 -13.68 -19.82
CA ASP A 119 -15.75 -14.54 -18.70
C ASP A 119 -15.13 -13.69 -17.58
N GLU A 120 -15.77 -12.57 -17.22
CA GLU A 120 -15.33 -11.78 -16.08
C GLU A 120 -15.59 -12.56 -14.77
N PRO A 121 -14.56 -12.72 -13.92
CA PRO A 121 -14.78 -13.32 -12.62
C PRO A 121 -15.70 -12.39 -11.82
N GLN A 122 -16.78 -12.92 -11.24
CA GLN A 122 -17.64 -12.16 -10.35
C GLN A 122 -16.87 -11.82 -9.07
N TYR A 123 -16.13 -10.73 -9.09
CA TYR A 123 -15.51 -10.18 -7.90
C TYR A 123 -16.61 -9.55 -7.06
N HIS A 124 -16.74 -9.98 -5.81
CA HIS A 124 -17.46 -9.19 -4.83
C HIS A 124 -16.56 -8.02 -4.43
N ILE A 125 -16.43 -7.04 -5.32
CA ILE A 125 -16.13 -5.69 -4.89
C ILE A 125 -17.36 -5.32 -4.08
N ILE A 126 -17.21 -5.26 -2.76
CA ILE A 126 -18.30 -4.78 -1.92
C ILE A 126 -18.42 -3.32 -2.29
N GLU A 127 -19.45 -3.00 -3.06
CA GLU A 127 -19.76 -1.63 -3.43
C GLU A 127 -19.93 -0.86 -2.14
N ASP A 128 -19.13 0.19 -1.99
CA ASP A 128 -19.36 1.17 -0.95
C ASP A 128 -20.63 1.91 -1.38
N GLU A 129 -21.75 1.62 -0.70
CA GLU A 129 -23.04 2.29 -0.94
C GLU A 129 -22.97 3.79 -0.55
N THR A 130 -21.82 4.31 -0.12
CA THR A 130 -21.64 5.75 0.05
C THR A 130 -21.80 6.46 -1.31
N PRO A 131 -22.65 7.50 -1.39
CA PRO A 131 -22.85 8.25 -2.62
C PRO A 131 -21.53 8.79 -3.15
N GLY A 132 -21.17 8.43 -4.38
CA GLY A 132 -19.93 8.79 -5.08
C GLY A 132 -19.82 10.26 -5.49
N GLY A 133 -20.18 11.19 -4.62
CA GLY A 133 -19.94 12.62 -4.79
C GLY A 133 -18.67 13.05 -4.06
N LEU A 134 -17.88 13.94 -4.66
CA LEU A 134 -16.88 14.71 -3.91
C LEU A 134 -17.61 15.48 -2.80
N ASN A 135 -17.60 14.94 -1.59
CA ASN A 135 -18.27 15.56 -0.46
C ASN A 135 -17.54 16.87 -0.14
N LYS A 136 -18.27 17.98 -0.04
CA LYS A 136 -17.72 19.29 0.40
C LYS A 136 -16.97 19.18 1.73
N SER A 137 -17.24 18.14 2.54
CA SER A 137 -16.48 17.82 3.74
C SER A 137 -15.02 17.44 3.47
N TRP A 138 -14.74 16.74 2.36
CA TRP A 138 -13.39 16.34 1.94
C TRP A 138 -12.56 17.55 1.50
N ALA A 139 -13.14 18.45 0.71
CA ALA A 139 -12.48 19.70 0.31
C ALA A 139 -12.12 20.56 1.54
N ARG A 140 -13.03 20.69 2.51
CA ARG A 140 -12.75 21.38 3.79
C ARG A 140 -11.65 20.72 4.61
N LEU A 141 -11.55 19.39 4.59
CA LEU A 141 -10.49 18.67 5.31
C LEU A 141 -9.12 18.89 4.65
N ILE A 142 -9.06 18.89 3.31
CA ILE A 142 -7.84 19.20 2.56
C ILE A 142 -7.42 20.66 2.81
N GLN A 143 -8.35 21.62 2.70
CA GLN A 143 -8.09 23.03 3.00
C GLN A 143 -7.60 23.23 4.43
N LYS A 144 -8.14 22.50 5.41
CA LYS A 144 -7.71 22.60 6.81
C LYS A 144 -6.28 22.08 7.04
N ILE A 145 -5.87 21.04 6.31
CA ILE A 145 -4.57 20.37 6.54
C ILE A 145 -3.47 20.99 5.69
N TYR A 146 -3.80 21.39 4.47
CA TYR A 146 -2.83 21.83 3.46
C TYR A 146 -2.99 23.31 3.08
N GLU A 147 -3.97 24.02 3.67
CA GLU A 147 -4.25 25.44 3.43
C GLU A 147 -4.56 25.80 1.96
N VAL A 148 -4.87 24.80 1.15
CA VAL A 148 -5.21 24.94 -0.28
C VAL A 148 -6.62 24.39 -0.51
N ASP A 149 -7.48 25.15 -1.19
CA ASP A 149 -8.79 24.68 -1.64
C ASP A 149 -8.61 23.80 -2.89
N PRO A 150 -8.96 22.50 -2.84
CA PRO A 150 -8.81 21.61 -3.99
C PRO A 150 -9.96 21.71 -5.02
N LEU A 151 -10.90 22.64 -4.84
CA LEU A 151 -12.00 22.94 -5.76
C LEU A 151 -11.89 24.34 -6.38
#